data_AF-A0A2V7Z6N9-F1
#
_entry.id   AF-A0A2V7Z6N9-F1
#
_cell.length_a   1.000
_cell.length_b   1.000
_cell.length_c   1.000
_cell.angle_alpha   90.00
_cell.angle_beta   90.00
_cell.angle_gamma   90.00
#
_symmetry.space_group_name_H-M   'P 1'
#
loop_
_entity.id
_entity.type
_entity.pdbx_description
1 polymer ?
#
loop_
_entity_poly.entity_id
_entity_poly.type
_entity_poly.pdbx_seq_one_letter_code
_entity_poly.pdbx_strand_id
1 'polypeptide(L)'
;MTSAVVFAYHNVGVRCLSALLARGVDVRLVLTHEDSPGENIWFDSVKNRALENRVPTEAPADPNADDVLERVRACEPDFLFSFYYRQMLKRPLLASARRGAYNVHGSLLPKYRGRVPINWAILHGETETGATLHAMTEKADAGDIVDQIAVPILPDDTAREVLDKVTVAAEMVLHRSVPPLLAGTAKLTPQDPSKASYFGGRRPEDGVIEWRRPAREVHNLVRAVTRPYPGAF
;
A
#
# COMPACT_ATOMS: atom_id res chain seq x y z
N MET A 1 26.27 -0.98 0.97
CA MET A 1 25.01 -0.94 0.19
C MET A 1 23.88 -0.89 1.20
N THR A 2 22.87 -0.04 1.02
CA THR A 2 21.78 0.10 1.99
C THR A 2 20.82 -1.06 1.84
N SER A 3 20.54 -1.76 2.95
CA SER A 3 19.73 -2.98 2.95
C SER A 3 18.27 -2.70 3.29
N ALA A 4 17.37 -3.55 2.78
CA ALA A 4 15.97 -3.50 3.16
C ALA A 4 15.33 -4.89 3.25
N VAL A 5 14.28 -4.97 4.06
CA VAL A 5 13.28 -6.04 4.01
C VAL A 5 11.97 -5.43 3.54
N VAL A 6 11.31 -6.10 2.59
CA VAL A 6 10.10 -5.59 1.94
C VAL A 6 8.91 -6.47 2.28
N PHE A 7 7.83 -5.85 2.74
CA PHE A 7 6.52 -6.46 2.93
C PHE A 7 5.64 -5.97 1.79
N ALA A 8 5.26 -6.83 0.84
CA ALA A 8 4.58 -6.35 -0.35
C ALA A 8 3.55 -7.31 -0.90
N TYR A 9 2.52 -6.76 -1.54
CA TYR A 9 1.51 -7.54 -2.26
C TYR A 9 0.88 -6.71 -3.38
N HIS A 10 0.22 -7.38 -4.34
CA HIS A 10 -0.52 -6.74 -5.43
C HIS A 10 0.35 -5.93 -6.41
N ASN A 11 -0.25 -5.37 -7.47
CA ASN A 11 0.39 -4.52 -8.48
C ASN A 11 1.28 -3.41 -7.88
N VAL A 12 0.81 -2.73 -6.83
CA VAL A 12 1.60 -1.68 -6.17
C VAL A 12 2.85 -2.27 -5.54
N GLY A 13 2.73 -3.42 -4.86
CA GLY A 13 3.88 -4.14 -4.32
C GLY A 13 4.91 -4.51 -5.39
N VAL A 14 4.45 -5.00 -6.55
CA VAL A 14 5.34 -5.38 -7.67
C VAL A 14 6.10 -4.16 -8.22
N ARG A 15 5.39 -3.07 -8.49
CA ARG A 15 5.99 -1.84 -9.04
C ARG A 15 6.94 -1.19 -8.05
N CYS A 16 6.54 -1.11 -6.78
CA CYS A 16 7.36 -0.54 -5.73
C CYS A 16 8.62 -1.37 -5.41
N LEU A 17 8.52 -2.70 -5.39
CA LEU A 17 9.69 -3.58 -5.25
C LEU A 17 10.67 -3.36 -6.41
N SER A 18 10.16 -3.31 -7.64
CA SER A 18 10.99 -3.04 -8.83
C SER A 18 11.69 -1.69 -8.76
N ALA A 19 11.00 -0.65 -8.27
CA ALA A 19 11.57 0.68 -8.09
C ALA A 19 12.70 0.69 -7.05
N LEU A 20 12.56 -0.03 -5.92
CA LEU A 20 13.64 -0.17 -4.93
C LEU A 20 14.89 -0.86 -5.52
N LEU A 21 14.68 -1.98 -6.21
CA LEU A 21 15.76 -2.74 -6.84
C LEU A 21 16.49 -1.89 -7.90
N ALA A 22 15.76 -1.16 -8.73
CA ALA A 22 16.32 -0.25 -9.73
C ALA A 22 17.10 0.92 -9.10
N ARG A 23 16.83 1.29 -7.84
CA ARG A 23 17.58 2.29 -7.07
C ARG A 23 18.79 1.72 -6.33
N GLY A 24 19.11 0.44 -6.54
CA GLY A 24 20.27 -0.21 -5.94
C GLY A 24 20.13 -0.51 -4.45
N VAL A 25 18.89 -0.63 -3.96
CA VAL A 25 18.62 -1.09 -2.59
C VAL A 25 18.85 -2.60 -2.52
N ASP A 26 19.63 -3.04 -1.53
CA ASP A 26 19.90 -4.46 -1.26
C ASP A 26 18.69 -5.08 -0.54
N VAL A 27 17.69 -5.54 -1.30
CA VAL A 27 16.50 -6.19 -0.73
C VAL A 27 16.86 -7.63 -0.37
N ARG A 28 16.94 -7.91 0.93
CA ARG A 28 17.44 -9.19 1.47
C ARG A 28 16.35 -10.24 1.68
N LEU A 29 15.12 -9.80 1.88
CA LEU A 29 13.96 -10.66 2.08
C LEU A 29 12.70 -9.91 1.64
N VAL A 30 11.80 -10.65 0.96
CA VAL A 30 10.45 -10.20 0.64
C VAL A 30 9.45 -11.07 1.40
N LEU A 31 8.57 -10.43 2.17
CA LEU A 31 7.43 -11.05 2.83
C LEU A 31 6.15 -10.67 2.06
N THR A 32 5.44 -11.69 1.57
CA THR A 32 4.20 -11.55 0.78
C THR A 32 3.07 -12.37 1.44
N HIS A 33 1.91 -12.46 0.79
CA HIS A 33 0.83 -13.36 1.16
C HIS A 33 0.74 -14.51 0.15
N GLU A 34 0.22 -15.64 0.59
CA GLU A 34 -0.37 -16.62 -0.32
C GLU A 34 -1.73 -16.07 -0.82
N ASP A 35 -2.03 -16.33 -2.09
CA ASP A 35 -3.26 -15.85 -2.70
C ASP A 35 -4.48 -16.53 -2.07
N SER A 36 -5.53 -15.74 -1.76
CA SER A 36 -6.73 -16.31 -1.15
C SER A 36 -7.55 -17.07 -2.19
N PRO A 37 -7.97 -18.32 -1.93
CA PRO A 37 -8.78 -19.10 -2.89
C PRO A 37 -10.12 -18.44 -3.26
N GLY A 38 -10.65 -17.56 -2.41
CA GLY A 38 -11.91 -16.84 -2.62
C GLY A 38 -11.75 -15.46 -3.26
N GLU A 39 -10.51 -15.03 -3.54
CA GLU A 39 -10.24 -13.75 -4.18
C GLU A 39 -10.02 -13.93 -5.69
N ASN A 40 -10.59 -13.02 -6.48
CA ASN A 40 -10.25 -12.95 -7.90
C ASN A 40 -8.81 -12.42 -8.05
N ILE A 41 -7.87 -13.27 -8.45
CA ILE A 41 -6.45 -12.90 -8.60
C ILE A 41 -6.23 -12.37 -10.02
N TRP A 42 -6.28 -11.05 -10.17
CA TRP A 42 -6.11 -10.34 -11.44
C TRP A 42 -4.84 -9.48 -11.51
N PHE A 43 -4.09 -9.46 -10.42
CA PHE A 43 -2.91 -8.62 -10.21
C PHE A 43 -1.62 -9.44 -10.32
N ASP A 44 -0.51 -8.73 -10.56
CA ASP A 44 0.81 -9.31 -10.66
C ASP A 44 1.30 -9.85 -9.31
N SER A 45 2.13 -10.90 -9.38
CA SER A 45 2.68 -11.56 -8.19
C SER A 45 4.01 -10.93 -7.74
N VAL A 46 4.02 -10.43 -6.51
CA VAL A 46 5.25 -9.97 -5.84
C VAL A 46 6.26 -11.11 -5.69
N LYS A 47 5.78 -12.33 -5.42
CA LYS A 47 6.62 -13.54 -5.32
C LYS A 47 7.37 -13.78 -6.62
N ASN A 48 6.69 -13.72 -7.76
CA ASN A 48 7.33 -13.89 -9.07
C ASN A 48 8.37 -12.80 -9.32
N ARG A 49 8.03 -11.52 -9.06
CA ARG A 49 8.97 -10.41 -9.23
C ARG A 49 10.23 -10.57 -8.37
N ALA A 50 10.08 -11.00 -7.13
CA ALA A 50 11.21 -11.24 -6.23
C ALA A 50 12.09 -12.39 -6.72
N LEU A 51 11.49 -13.50 -7.16
CA LEU A 51 12.21 -14.66 -7.73
C LEU A 51 13.00 -14.31 -8.99
N GLU A 52 12.43 -13.53 -9.91
CA GLU A 52 13.13 -13.02 -11.10
C GLU A 52 14.40 -12.25 -10.75
N ASN A 53 14.40 -11.55 -9.61
CA ASN A 53 15.53 -10.79 -9.09
C ASN A 53 16.35 -11.56 -8.06
N ARG A 54 16.08 -12.86 -7.88
CA ARG A 54 16.77 -13.77 -6.93
C ARG A 54 16.72 -13.29 -5.48
N VAL A 55 15.64 -12.63 -5.10
CA VAL A 55 15.40 -12.18 -3.73
C VAL A 55 14.67 -13.28 -2.95
N PRO A 56 15.17 -13.73 -1.79
CA PRO A 56 14.46 -14.67 -0.92
C PRO A 56 13.06 -14.18 -0.61
N THR A 57 12.07 -15.07 -0.70
CA THR A 57 10.65 -14.72 -0.53
C THR A 57 9.94 -15.73 0.34
N GLU A 58 9.15 -15.23 1.29
CA GLU A 58 8.31 -16.05 2.16
C GLU A 58 6.89 -15.47 2.24
N ALA A 59 5.92 -16.32 2.59
CA ALA A 59 4.53 -15.94 2.80
C ALA A 59 4.01 -16.46 4.15
N PRO A 60 4.55 -15.98 5.28
CA PRO A 60 4.15 -16.47 6.60
C PRO A 60 2.70 -16.07 6.89
N ALA A 61 1.99 -16.93 7.64
CA ALA A 61 0.62 -16.65 8.05
C ALA A 61 0.51 -15.42 8.99
N ASP A 62 1.49 -15.23 9.88
CA ASP A 62 1.65 -14.04 10.71
C ASP A 62 3.07 -13.47 10.52
N PRO A 63 3.22 -12.23 9.99
CA PRO A 63 4.54 -11.60 9.88
C PRO A 63 5.19 -11.33 11.24
N ASN A 64 4.39 -11.27 12.32
CA ASN A 64 4.83 -10.93 13.67
C ASN A 64 5.20 -12.15 14.51
N ALA A 65 5.16 -13.35 13.93
CA ALA A 65 5.62 -14.54 14.62
C ALA A 65 7.12 -14.41 14.96
N ASP A 66 7.54 -14.99 16.09
CA ASP A 66 8.90 -14.82 16.61
C ASP A 66 9.96 -15.33 15.62
N ASP A 67 9.69 -16.45 14.94
CA ASP A 67 10.58 -17.01 13.93
C ASP A 67 10.74 -16.10 12.70
N VAL A 68 9.66 -15.43 12.27
CA VAL A 68 9.70 -14.44 11.19
C VAL A 68 10.51 -13.22 11.63
N LEU A 69 10.27 -12.73 12.84
CA LEU A 69 11.01 -11.60 13.41
C LEU A 69 12.51 -11.90 13.51
N GLU A 70 12.89 -13.11 13.93
CA GLU A 70 14.29 -13.55 13.96
C GLU A 70 14.94 -13.53 12.58
N ARG A 71 14.25 -14.02 11.55
CA ARG A 71 14.74 -13.97 10.16
C ARG A 71 14.89 -12.53 9.67
N VAL A 72 13.90 -11.67 9.92
CA VAL A 72 13.97 -10.23 9.56
C VAL A 72 15.15 -9.55 10.25
N ARG A 73 15.40 -9.86 11.54
CA ARG A 73 16.56 -9.33 12.29
C ARG A 73 17.88 -9.82 11.75
N ALA A 74 17.96 -11.10 11.37
CA ALA A 74 19.16 -11.69 10.77
C ALA A 74 19.53 -11.02 9.42
N CYS A 75 18.57 -10.43 8.72
CA CYS A 75 18.84 -9.61 7.54
C CYS A 75 19.50 -8.27 7.86
N GLU A 76 19.54 -7.82 9.12
CA GLU A 76 20.05 -6.52 9.55
C GLU A 76 19.60 -5.35 8.63
N PRO A 77 18.28 -5.14 8.46
CA PRO A 77 17.79 -4.14 7.52
C PRO A 77 18.12 -2.71 7.98
N ASP A 78 18.60 -1.89 7.05
CA ASP A 78 18.59 -0.44 7.23
C ASP A 78 17.14 0.08 7.22
N PHE A 79 16.31 -0.44 6.30
CA PHE A 79 14.92 -0.02 6.13
C PHE A 79 13.95 -1.20 6.10
N LEU A 80 12.74 -0.98 6.60
CA LEU A 80 11.57 -1.77 6.18
C LEU A 80 10.74 -0.97 5.19
N PHE A 81 10.23 -1.63 4.16
CA PHE A 81 9.23 -1.05 3.28
C PHE A 81 7.98 -1.92 3.26
N SER A 82 6.81 -1.29 3.42
CA SER A 82 5.50 -1.92 3.27
C SER A 82 4.80 -1.35 2.03
N PHE A 83 4.44 -2.22 1.09
CA PHE A 83 3.75 -1.85 -0.14
C PHE A 83 2.48 -2.69 -0.27
N TYR A 84 1.35 -2.13 0.18
CA TYR A 84 0.05 -2.81 0.14
C TYR A 84 0.02 -4.16 0.90
N TYR A 85 0.93 -4.34 1.85
CA TYR A 85 0.91 -5.50 2.72
C TYR A 85 -0.34 -5.47 3.61
N ARG A 86 -1.00 -6.62 3.77
CA ARG A 86 -2.36 -6.69 4.31
C ARG A 86 -2.44 -6.83 5.83
N GLN A 87 -1.32 -7.11 6.49
CA GLN A 87 -1.26 -7.35 7.93
C GLN A 87 -0.47 -6.24 8.63
N MET A 88 -0.88 -5.90 9.85
CA MET A 88 -0.19 -4.91 10.66
C MET A 88 1.19 -5.43 11.08
N LEU A 89 2.22 -4.60 10.91
CA LEU A 89 3.56 -4.86 11.43
C LEU A 89 3.67 -4.25 12.83
N LYS A 90 3.86 -5.09 13.85
CA LYS A 90 3.95 -4.67 15.24
C LYS A 90 5.30 -4.03 15.53
N ARG A 91 5.37 -3.31 16.65
CA ARG A 91 6.55 -2.60 17.12
C ARG A 91 7.86 -3.41 17.05
N PRO A 92 7.92 -4.71 17.43
CA PRO A 92 9.17 -5.47 17.35
C PRO A 92 9.76 -5.57 15.93
N LEU A 93 8.91 -5.73 14.91
CA LEU A 93 9.32 -5.67 13.51
C LEU A 93 9.74 -4.26 13.13
N LEU A 94 8.91 -3.25 13.42
CA LEU A 94 9.24 -1.86 13.05
C LEU A 94 10.59 -1.41 13.62
N ALA A 95 10.90 -1.83 14.85
CA ALA A 95 12.15 -1.53 15.53
C ALA A 95 13.37 -2.35 15.02
N SER A 96 13.17 -3.34 14.14
CA SER A 96 14.26 -4.13 13.57
C SER A 96 15.06 -3.37 12.50
N ALA A 97 14.47 -2.33 11.89
CA ALA A 97 15.17 -1.49 10.91
C ALA A 97 15.93 -0.34 11.57
N ARG A 98 17.19 -0.18 11.18
CA ARG A 98 18.11 0.81 11.78
C ARG A 98 17.73 2.26 11.44
N ARG A 99 17.11 2.50 10.29
CA ARG A 99 16.83 3.83 9.72
C ARG A 99 15.33 4.07 9.47
N GLY A 100 14.47 3.17 9.94
CA GLY A 100 13.03 3.32 9.95
C GLY A 100 12.28 2.37 9.01
N ALA A 101 10.96 2.39 9.15
CA ALA A 101 10.01 1.61 8.35
C ALA A 101 9.07 2.56 7.62
N TYR A 102 8.79 2.32 6.35
CA TYR A 102 7.97 3.21 5.52
C TYR A 102 6.90 2.43 4.77
N ASN A 103 5.73 3.02 4.61
CA ASN A 103 4.60 2.41 3.91
C ASN A 103 4.15 3.29 2.74
N VAL A 104 3.83 2.65 1.61
CA VAL A 104 3.12 3.31 0.51
C VAL A 104 1.63 3.02 0.64
N HIS A 105 0.85 4.08 0.82
CA HIS A 105 -0.59 4.03 0.98
C HIS A 105 -1.31 4.69 -0.20
N GLY A 106 -2.42 4.10 -0.65
CA GLY A 106 -3.19 4.51 -1.83
C GLY A 106 -4.18 5.66 -1.59
N SER A 107 -3.80 6.65 -0.80
CA SER A 107 -4.56 7.90 -0.65
C SER A 107 -3.65 9.10 -0.48
N LEU A 108 -4.25 10.30 -0.46
CA LEU A 108 -3.62 11.53 0.04
C LEU A 108 -3.82 11.63 1.55
N LEU A 109 -2.95 10.98 2.33
CA LEU A 109 -2.93 11.10 3.78
C LEU A 109 -2.87 12.57 4.23
N PRO A 110 -3.56 12.95 5.32
CA PRO A 110 -4.20 12.09 6.31
C PRO A 110 -5.61 11.58 5.94
N LYS A 111 -6.15 11.91 4.77
CA LYS A 111 -7.46 11.40 4.34
C LYS A 111 -7.38 9.92 3.96
N TYR A 112 -8.46 9.18 4.21
CA TYR A 112 -8.63 7.78 3.83
C TYR A 112 -7.56 6.84 4.39
N ARG A 113 -7.22 6.99 5.69
CA ARG A 113 -6.46 5.96 6.41
C ARG A 113 -7.25 4.64 6.48
N GLY A 114 -6.56 3.55 6.77
CA GLY A 114 -7.15 2.23 6.94
C GLY A 114 -7.10 1.43 5.65
N ARG A 115 -8.22 0.82 5.27
CA ARG A 115 -8.24 -0.21 4.22
C ARG A 115 -9.07 0.23 3.02
N VAL A 116 -8.71 -0.30 1.85
CA VAL A 116 -9.38 -0.07 0.55
C VAL A 116 -9.65 1.41 0.23
N PRO A 117 -8.65 2.31 0.39
CA PRO A 117 -8.85 3.77 0.30
C PRO A 117 -9.35 4.24 -1.06
N ILE A 118 -8.95 3.58 -2.15
CA ILE A 118 -9.37 3.91 -3.51
C ILE A 118 -10.88 3.73 -3.66
N ASN A 119 -11.40 2.57 -3.25
CA ASN A 119 -12.83 2.30 -3.30
C ASN A 119 -13.61 3.32 -2.45
N TRP A 120 -13.10 3.64 -1.25
CA TRP A 120 -13.73 4.66 -0.40
C TRP A 120 -13.73 6.06 -1.01
N ALA A 121 -12.65 6.51 -1.63
CA ALA A 121 -12.59 7.82 -2.30
C ALA A 121 -13.63 7.91 -3.42
N ILE A 122 -13.75 6.85 -4.23
CA ILE A 122 -14.74 6.78 -5.32
C ILE A 122 -16.17 6.82 -4.80
N LEU A 123 -16.47 6.05 -3.72
CA LEU A 123 -17.78 6.01 -3.08
C LEU A 123 -18.23 7.39 -2.58
N HIS A 124 -17.31 8.11 -1.94
CA HIS A 124 -17.55 9.46 -1.44
C HIS A 124 -17.56 10.53 -2.55
N GLY A 125 -17.38 10.13 -3.81
CA GLY A 125 -17.44 11.04 -4.96
C GLY A 125 -16.26 11.99 -5.04
N GLU A 126 -15.10 11.62 -4.48
CA GLU A 126 -13.87 12.39 -4.59
C GLU A 126 -13.48 12.58 -6.06
N THR A 127 -12.84 13.71 -6.34
CA THR A 127 -12.32 14.06 -7.68
C THR A 127 -10.82 13.83 -7.81
N GLU A 128 -10.16 13.52 -6.69
CA GLU A 128 -8.74 13.17 -6.63
C GLU A 128 -8.47 12.18 -5.51
N THR A 129 -7.40 11.41 -5.68
CA THR A 129 -6.76 10.61 -4.63
C THR A 129 -5.25 10.67 -4.88
N GLY A 130 -4.47 9.71 -4.39
CA GLY A 130 -3.04 9.71 -4.63
C GLY A 130 -2.33 8.52 -4.03
N ALA A 131 -1.00 8.60 -4.07
CA ALA A 131 -0.12 7.71 -3.33
C ALA A 131 0.68 8.53 -2.32
N THR A 132 0.82 8.00 -1.10
CA THR A 132 1.63 8.59 -0.04
C THR A 132 2.68 7.61 0.44
N LEU A 133 3.95 8.04 0.50
CA LEU A 133 4.96 7.38 1.30
C LEU A 133 5.01 8.05 2.68
N HIS A 134 4.87 7.27 3.74
CA HIS A 134 4.93 7.78 5.10
C HIS A 134 5.70 6.83 6.03
N ALA A 135 6.22 7.36 7.13
CA ALA A 135 6.81 6.56 8.18
C ALA A 135 5.75 5.67 8.85
N MET A 136 6.10 4.43 9.14
CA MET A 136 5.25 3.49 9.85
C MET A 136 5.37 3.71 11.35
N THR A 137 4.23 3.66 12.03
CA THR A 137 4.13 3.69 13.49
C THR A 137 3.21 2.56 13.94
N GLU A 138 3.05 2.35 15.25
CA GLU A 138 2.07 1.39 15.78
C GLU A 138 0.63 1.73 15.35
N LYS A 139 0.34 3.00 15.08
CA LYS A 139 -0.94 3.44 14.53
C LYS A 139 -0.90 3.40 13.01
N ALA A 140 -1.85 2.67 12.42
CA ALA A 140 -2.00 2.56 10.97
C ALA A 140 -2.08 3.93 10.30
N ASP A 141 -1.28 4.11 9.25
CA ASP A 141 -1.33 5.24 8.32
C ASP A 141 -1.22 6.63 8.97
N ALA A 142 -0.65 6.72 10.17
CA ALA A 142 -0.63 7.95 10.97
C ALA A 142 0.75 8.61 11.09
N GLY A 143 1.82 7.94 10.67
CA GLY A 143 3.18 8.49 10.75
C GLY A 143 3.45 9.58 9.72
N ASP A 144 4.56 10.27 9.92
CA ASP A 144 4.91 11.45 9.13
C ASP A 144 5.08 11.13 7.63
N ILE A 145 4.61 12.05 6.80
CA ILE A 145 4.64 11.94 5.35
C ILE A 145 6.04 12.27 4.83
N VAL A 146 6.59 11.40 3.99
CA VAL A 146 7.84 11.64 3.26
C VAL A 146 7.55 12.34 1.93
N ASP A 147 6.58 11.84 1.18
CA ASP A 147 6.20 12.39 -0.13
C ASP A 147 4.80 11.90 -0.55
N GLN A 148 4.17 12.67 -1.43
CA GLN A 148 2.84 12.40 -1.98
C GLN A 148 2.76 12.79 -3.44
N ILE A 149 1.93 12.06 -4.20
CA ILE A 149 1.53 12.42 -5.56
C ILE A 149 0.02 12.22 -5.68
N ALA A 150 -0.67 13.28 -6.09
CA ALA A 150 -2.10 13.24 -6.39
C ALA A 150 -2.36 12.71 -7.80
N VAL A 151 -3.51 12.05 -7.97
CA VAL A 151 -4.03 11.59 -9.26
C VAL A 151 -5.52 11.92 -9.35
N PRO A 152 -6.03 12.26 -10.54
CA PRO A 152 -7.44 12.56 -10.72
C PRO A 152 -8.30 11.29 -10.66
N ILE A 153 -9.52 11.44 -10.14
CA ILE A 153 -10.63 10.49 -10.29
C ILE A 153 -11.62 11.15 -11.25
N LEU A 154 -11.65 10.67 -12.48
CA LEU A 154 -12.57 11.13 -13.52
C LEU A 154 -14.00 10.66 -13.22
N PRO A 155 -15.04 11.29 -13.81
CA PRO A 155 -16.43 10.96 -13.53
C PRO A 155 -16.77 9.48 -13.71
N ASP A 156 -16.21 8.84 -14.73
CA ASP A 156 -16.52 7.45 -15.10
C ASP A 156 -15.42 6.45 -14.73
N ASP A 157 -14.36 6.91 -14.06
CA ASP A 157 -13.30 6.03 -13.61
C ASP A 157 -13.85 4.95 -12.66
N THR A 158 -13.48 3.71 -12.96
CA THR A 158 -13.67 2.56 -12.09
C THR A 158 -12.55 2.45 -11.06
N ALA A 159 -12.76 1.68 -9.99
CA ALA A 159 -11.72 1.41 -9.00
C ALA A 159 -10.44 0.79 -9.59
N ARG A 160 -10.56 0.01 -10.68
CA ARG A 160 -9.40 -0.52 -11.40
C ARG A 160 -8.58 0.58 -12.05
N GLU A 161 -9.22 1.47 -12.79
CA GLU A 161 -8.53 2.56 -13.49
C GLU A 161 -7.89 3.55 -12.50
N VAL A 162 -8.57 3.86 -11.40
CA VAL A 162 -7.97 4.66 -10.33
C VAL A 162 -6.78 3.94 -9.69
N LEU A 163 -6.86 2.62 -9.45
CA LEU A 163 -5.70 1.87 -8.95
C LEU A 163 -4.53 1.91 -9.92
N ASP A 164 -4.76 1.79 -11.23
CA ASP A 164 -3.70 1.85 -12.22
C ASP A 164 -2.98 3.23 -12.16
N LYS A 165 -3.73 4.33 -12.03
CA LYS A 165 -3.18 5.68 -11.81
C LYS A 165 -2.40 5.78 -10.50
N VAL A 166 -2.95 5.29 -9.39
CA VAL A 166 -2.30 5.28 -8.07
C VAL A 166 -1.03 4.42 -8.07
N THR A 167 -1.01 3.33 -8.84
CA THR A 167 0.15 2.44 -8.96
C THR A 167 1.32 3.16 -9.62
N VAL A 168 1.07 3.94 -10.66
CA VAL A 168 2.11 4.79 -11.29
C VAL A 168 2.56 5.89 -10.32
N ALA A 169 1.62 6.53 -9.62
CA ALA A 169 1.97 7.56 -8.62
C ALA A 169 2.84 6.99 -7.48
N ALA A 170 2.54 5.78 -6.99
CA ALA A 170 3.29 5.09 -5.95
C ALA A 170 4.76 4.82 -6.36
N GLU A 171 4.97 4.35 -7.59
CA GLU A 171 6.29 4.17 -8.17
C GLU A 171 7.05 5.50 -8.28
N MET A 172 6.39 6.55 -8.78
CA MET A 172 6.99 7.89 -8.89
C MET A 172 7.37 8.47 -7.53
N VAL A 173 6.53 8.28 -6.50
CA VAL A 173 6.82 8.65 -5.11
C VAL A 173 8.10 7.96 -4.63
N LEU A 174 8.29 6.67 -4.88
CA LEU A 174 9.53 5.98 -4.50
C LEU A 174 10.73 6.46 -5.30
N HIS A 175 10.60 6.69 -6.60
CA HIS A 175 11.69 7.24 -7.40
C HIS A 175 12.18 8.59 -6.88
N ARG A 176 11.28 9.43 -6.33
CA ARG A 176 11.61 10.72 -5.70
C ARG A 176 12.15 10.57 -4.27
N SER A 177 11.59 9.65 -3.50
CA SER A 177 11.82 9.56 -2.04
C SER A 177 12.97 8.64 -1.63
N VAL A 178 13.26 7.60 -2.41
CA VAL A 178 14.34 6.65 -2.08
C VAL A 178 15.70 7.35 -2.02
N PRO A 179 16.14 8.15 -3.01
CA PRO A 179 17.44 8.81 -2.94
C PRO A 179 17.68 9.65 -1.67
N PRO A 180 16.79 10.57 -1.25
CA PRO A 180 16.99 11.32 -0.01
C PRO A 180 16.85 10.44 1.25
N LEU A 181 16.04 9.37 1.24
CA LEU A 181 16.02 8.40 2.33
C LEU A 181 17.38 7.71 2.48
N LEU A 182 17.96 7.23 1.38
CA LEU A 182 19.29 6.59 1.34
C LEU A 182 20.37 7.56 1.83
N ALA A 183 20.30 8.83 1.45
CA ALA A 183 21.23 9.88 1.86
C ALA A 183 21.01 10.40 3.29
N GLY A 184 19.90 10.03 3.95
CA GLY A 184 19.55 10.56 5.28
C GLY A 184 19.11 12.03 5.29
N THR A 185 18.62 12.53 4.16
CA THR A 185 18.19 13.93 3.96
C THR A 185 16.70 14.07 3.68
N ALA A 186 15.94 12.97 3.72
CA ALA A 186 14.50 12.99 3.55
C ALA A 186 13.82 13.88 4.62
N LYS A 187 12.87 14.70 4.18
CA LYS A 187 12.04 15.51 5.08
C LYS A 187 10.79 14.71 5.43
N LEU A 188 10.46 14.68 6.72
CA LEU A 188 9.24 14.08 7.24
C LEU A 188 8.32 15.20 7.70
N THR A 189 7.08 15.18 7.21
CA THR A 189 6.05 16.18 7.52
C THR A 189 4.98 15.53 8.41
N PRO A 190 4.80 15.99 9.65
CA PRO A 190 3.75 15.47 10.53
C PRO A 190 2.36 15.60 9.90
N GLN A 191 1.56 14.54 10.02
CA GLN A 191 0.18 14.56 9.57
C GLN A 191 -0.68 15.41 10.52
N ASP A 192 -1.57 16.24 9.95
CA ASP A 192 -2.58 16.98 10.71
C ASP A 192 -3.75 16.04 11.11
N PRO A 193 -3.91 15.69 12.40
CA PRO A 193 -4.94 14.74 12.81
C PRO A 193 -6.37 15.26 12.59
N SER A 194 -6.61 16.57 12.57
CA SER A 194 -7.97 17.12 12.37
C SER A 194 -8.47 16.96 10.93
N LYS A 195 -7.58 16.66 9.99
CA LYS A 195 -7.90 16.38 8.58
C LYS A 195 -7.99 14.88 8.29
N ALA A 196 -7.76 14.03 9.29
CA ALA A 196 -7.72 12.59 9.11
C ALA A 196 -9.12 12.00 8.97
N SER A 197 -9.26 11.03 8.07
CA SER A 197 -10.42 10.14 7.99
C SER A 197 -9.95 8.70 7.97
N TYR A 198 -10.77 7.78 8.48
CA TYR A 198 -10.43 6.37 8.63
C TYR A 198 -11.58 5.49 8.14
N PHE A 199 -11.24 4.50 7.32
CA PHE A 199 -12.22 3.55 6.80
C PHE A 199 -11.73 2.10 6.91
N GLY A 200 -12.68 1.20 7.18
CA GLY A 200 -12.42 -0.23 7.31
C GLY A 200 -12.37 -0.95 5.95
N GLY A 201 -12.11 -2.26 6.02
CA GLY A 201 -12.28 -3.12 4.85
C GLY A 201 -13.75 -3.21 4.44
N ARG A 202 -14.01 -3.52 3.18
CA ARG A 202 -15.36 -3.80 2.65
C ARG A 202 -15.51 -5.28 2.29
N ARG A 203 -16.74 -5.76 2.26
CA ARG A 203 -17.15 -7.11 1.87
C ARG A 203 -18.08 -7.06 0.66
N PRO A 204 -18.31 -8.18 -0.03
CA PRO A 204 -19.27 -8.23 -1.14
C PRO A 204 -20.66 -7.70 -0.73
N GLU A 205 -21.13 -7.95 0.48
CA GLU A 205 -22.45 -7.50 0.96
C GLU A 205 -22.58 -5.97 1.04
N ASP A 206 -21.47 -5.25 1.13
CA ASP A 206 -21.47 -3.78 1.06
C ASP A 206 -21.76 -3.27 -0.37
N GLY A 207 -21.89 -4.16 -1.35
CA GLY A 207 -22.23 -3.89 -2.75
C GLY A 207 -23.73 -3.77 -3.05
N VAL A 208 -24.62 -3.98 -2.07
CA VAL A 208 -26.08 -3.91 -2.25
C VAL A 208 -26.51 -2.50 -2.68
N ILE A 209 -27.28 -2.41 -3.77
CA ILE A 209 -27.83 -1.16 -4.27
C ILE A 209 -29.10 -0.79 -3.51
N GLU A 210 -29.02 0.29 -2.75
CA GLU A 210 -30.18 0.94 -2.17
C GLU A 210 -30.80 1.92 -3.17
N TRP A 211 -31.80 1.50 -3.94
CA TRP A 211 -32.45 2.30 -4.98
C TRP A 211 -33.14 3.60 -4.50
N ARG A 212 -33.22 3.81 -3.18
CA ARG A 212 -33.70 5.07 -2.58
C ARG A 212 -32.61 6.15 -2.50
N ARG A 213 -31.33 5.79 -2.70
CA ARG A 213 -30.20 6.72 -2.66
C ARG A 213 -30.15 7.57 -3.93
N PRO A 214 -29.50 8.76 -3.89
CA PRO A 214 -29.28 9.57 -5.09
C PRO A 214 -28.57 8.79 -6.20
N ALA A 215 -28.96 9.02 -7.46
CA ALA A 215 -28.41 8.32 -8.63
C ALA A 215 -26.88 8.38 -8.70
N ARG A 216 -26.28 9.52 -8.28
CA ARG A 216 -24.82 9.69 -8.24
C ARG A 216 -24.13 8.75 -7.23
N GLU A 217 -24.78 8.46 -6.12
CA GLU A 217 -24.21 7.54 -5.12
C GLU A 217 -24.31 6.08 -5.59
N VAL A 218 -25.42 5.71 -6.23
CA VAL A 218 -25.56 4.40 -6.88
C VAL A 218 -24.50 4.24 -7.97
N HIS A 219 -24.31 5.27 -8.80
CA HIS A 219 -23.24 5.29 -9.80
C HIS A 219 -21.85 5.13 -9.17
N ASN A 220 -21.56 5.87 -8.08
CA ASN A 220 -20.31 5.74 -7.36
C ASN A 220 -20.09 4.35 -6.77
N LEU A 221 -21.14 3.72 -6.24
CA LEU A 221 -21.08 2.34 -5.76
C LEU A 221 -20.70 1.40 -6.92
N VAL A 222 -21.43 1.47 -8.04
CA VAL A 222 -21.17 0.63 -9.22
C VAL A 222 -19.72 0.76 -9.66
N ARG A 223 -19.21 1.98 -9.91
CA ARG A 223 -17.83 2.18 -10.39
C ARG A 223 -16.77 1.84 -9.34
N ALA A 224 -17.08 1.96 -8.04
CA ALA A 224 -16.16 1.63 -6.95
C ALA A 224 -15.98 0.12 -6.73
N VAL A 225 -16.95 -0.71 -7.11
CA VAL A 225 -16.89 -2.17 -6.87
C VAL A 225 -17.12 -3.01 -8.12
N THR A 226 -17.14 -2.41 -9.31
CA THR A 226 -17.19 -3.15 -10.59
C THR A 226 -15.92 -3.98 -10.81
N ARG A 227 -15.89 -4.73 -11.92
CA ARG A 227 -14.78 -5.62 -12.29
C ARG A 227 -13.43 -4.90 -12.12
N PRO A 228 -12.43 -5.56 -11.50
CA PRO A 228 -12.39 -6.98 -11.15
C PRO A 228 -12.92 -7.33 -9.74
N TYR A 229 -13.55 -6.39 -9.04
CA TYR A 229 -14.19 -6.58 -7.73
C TYR A 229 -15.58 -7.26 -7.87
N PRO A 230 -16.25 -7.64 -6.77
CA PRO A 230 -17.48 -8.44 -6.79
C PRO A 230 -18.68 -7.87 -7.57
N GLY A 231 -18.69 -6.57 -7.88
CA GLY A 231 -19.83 -5.87 -8.47
C GLY A 231 -20.81 -5.35 -7.43
N ALA A 232 -21.60 -4.35 -7.83
CA ALA A 232 -22.79 -3.92 -7.09
C ALA A 232 -24.01 -4.74 -7.54
N PHE A 233 -24.96 -5.00 -6.65
CA PHE A 233 -26.13 -5.86 -6.93
C PHE A 233 -27.42 -5.40 -6.24
#